data_AF-A0A6J7JZ22-F1
#
_entry.id   AF-A0A6J7JZ22-F1
#
_cell.length_a   1.000
_cell.length_b   1.000
_cell.length_c   1.000
_cell.angle_alpha   90.00
_cell.angle_beta   90.00
_cell.angle_gamma   90.00
#
_symmetry.space_group_name_H-M   'P 1'
#
loop_
_entity.id
_entity.type
_entity.pdbx_description
1 polymer ?
#
loop_
_entity_poly.entity_id
_entity_poly.type
_entity_poly.pdbx_seq_one_letter_code
_entity_poly.pdbx_strand_id
1 'polypeptide(L)'
;MNDFKDEQPTESSAVVDEFEAAAVERFGIAVGERLRSVRTQKGLSLHAVEVESNKEFKASVLGAYERGERSISAPRLLRLADFYGVRAEVMMPQPEGMIALPGDTSRESISLDLVGLSALYSPMAEAIRRYVSAIQIRRGDYAGKVMTLRRDDITVLASVLGTTNAALIADLEAKGLVVKR
;
A
#
# COMPACT_ATOMS: atom_id res chain seq x y z
N MET A 1 47.89 11.60 -39.16
CA MET A 1 47.93 11.67 -37.69
C MET A 1 46.49 11.90 -37.24
N ASN A 2 45.88 10.83 -36.73
CA ASN A 2 44.52 10.68 -36.19
C ASN A 2 43.32 10.98 -37.12
N ASP A 3 42.95 9.95 -37.89
CA ASP A 3 41.58 9.66 -38.31
C ASP A 3 40.73 9.34 -37.06
N PHE A 4 39.92 10.30 -36.62
CA PHE A 4 38.80 10.05 -35.71
C PHE A 4 37.71 9.35 -36.51
N LYS A 5 37.62 8.03 -36.37
CA LYS A 5 36.51 7.24 -36.89
C LYS A 5 35.20 7.72 -36.27
N ASP A 6 34.27 8.16 -37.10
CA ASP A 6 32.85 8.23 -36.77
C ASP A 6 32.38 6.82 -36.38
N GLU A 7 32.28 6.56 -35.08
CA GLU A 7 31.51 5.43 -34.56
C GLU A 7 30.03 5.73 -34.80
N GLN A 8 29.52 5.19 -35.91
CA GLN A 8 28.07 5.12 -36.15
C GLN A 8 27.42 4.37 -34.97
N PRO A 9 26.30 4.86 -34.41
CA PRO A 9 25.60 4.17 -33.32
C PRO A 9 25.21 2.77 -33.80
N THR A 10 25.59 1.74 -33.04
CA THR A 10 25.20 0.36 -33.36
C THR A 10 23.71 0.17 -33.15
N GLU A 11 23.02 -0.57 -34.05
CA GLU A 11 21.58 -0.88 -33.95
C GLU A 11 21.17 -1.40 -32.57
N SER A 12 22.08 -2.13 -31.89
CA SER A 12 21.92 -2.59 -30.51
C SER A 12 21.61 -1.48 -29.51
N SER A 13 22.16 -0.27 -29.68
CA SER A 13 21.92 0.88 -28.78
C SER A 13 20.51 1.45 -28.91
N ALA A 14 19.98 1.49 -30.14
CA ALA A 14 18.67 2.06 -30.42
C ALA A 14 17.53 1.19 -29.84
N VAL A 15 17.69 -0.15 -29.85
CA VAL A 15 16.68 -1.07 -29.30
C VAL A 15 16.61 -0.98 -27.76
N VAL A 16 17.73 -0.73 -27.07
CA VAL A 16 17.75 -0.55 -25.62
C VAL A 16 17.07 0.75 -25.22
N ASP A 17 17.35 1.84 -25.94
CA ASP A 17 16.75 3.16 -25.69
C ASP A 17 15.23 3.15 -25.86
N GLU A 18 14.71 2.45 -26.88
CA GLU A 18 13.26 2.33 -27.10
C GLU A 18 12.57 1.50 -26.02
N PHE A 19 13.20 0.41 -25.57
CA PHE A 19 12.68 -0.40 -24.46
C PHE A 19 12.69 0.34 -23.12
N GLU A 20 13.75 1.11 -22.85
CA GLU A 20 13.88 1.93 -21.66
C GLU A 20 12.86 3.07 -21.66
N ALA A 21 12.68 3.77 -22.78
CA ALA A 21 11.66 4.82 -22.92
C ALA A 21 10.25 4.28 -22.65
N ALA A 22 9.91 3.12 -23.24
CA ALA A 22 8.62 2.47 -22.99
C ALA A 22 8.47 2.02 -21.53
N ALA A 23 9.55 1.59 -20.87
CA ALA A 23 9.53 1.25 -19.44
C ALA A 23 9.32 2.49 -18.55
N VAL A 24 9.96 3.60 -18.87
CA VAL A 24 9.80 4.88 -18.16
C VAL A 24 8.37 5.42 -18.31
N GLU A 25 7.78 5.31 -19.50
CA GLU A 25 6.39 5.70 -19.74
C GLU A 25 5.42 4.83 -18.92
N ARG A 26 5.56 3.50 -18.99
CA ARG A 26 4.75 2.56 -18.18
C ARG A 26 4.87 2.86 -16.69
N PHE A 27 6.08 3.16 -16.22
CA PHE A 27 6.32 3.53 -14.83
C PHE A 27 5.60 4.84 -14.46
N GLY A 28 5.66 5.87 -15.31
CA GLY A 28 4.98 7.14 -15.10
C GLY A 28 3.46 7.00 -15.00
N ILE A 29 2.86 6.19 -15.87
CA ILE A 29 1.42 5.87 -15.83
C ILE A 29 1.06 5.19 -14.51
N ALA A 30 1.82 4.17 -14.11
CA ALA A 30 1.56 3.41 -12.89
C ALA A 30 1.72 4.27 -11.61
N VAL A 31 2.70 5.19 -11.57
CA VAL A 31 2.80 6.22 -10.52
C VAL A 31 1.53 7.09 -10.51
N GLY A 32 1.10 7.57 -11.68
CA GLY A 32 -0.08 8.42 -11.83
C GLY A 32 -1.36 7.77 -11.28
N GLU A 33 -1.56 6.48 -11.56
CA GLU A 33 -2.68 5.71 -11.02
C GLU A 33 -2.66 5.62 -9.49
N ARG A 34 -1.47 5.43 -8.89
CA ARG A 34 -1.30 5.41 -7.44
C ARG A 34 -1.61 6.77 -6.81
N LEU A 35 -1.15 7.86 -7.42
CA LEU A 35 -1.49 9.23 -6.98
C LEU A 35 -2.99 9.46 -6.97
N ARG A 36 -3.67 9.08 -8.06
CA ARG A 36 -5.12 9.19 -8.19
C ARG A 36 -5.84 8.37 -7.12
N SER A 37 -5.41 7.15 -6.87
CA SER A 37 -5.98 6.25 -5.87
C SER A 37 -5.90 6.83 -4.45
N VAL A 38 -4.73 7.37 -4.07
CA VAL A 38 -4.56 8.04 -2.77
C VAL A 38 -5.51 9.24 -2.65
N ARG A 39 -5.58 10.08 -3.69
CA ARG A 39 -6.47 11.25 -3.69
C ARG A 39 -7.94 10.87 -3.56
N THR A 40 -8.41 9.87 -4.32
CA THR A 40 -9.81 9.43 -4.28
C THR A 40 -10.16 8.76 -2.96
N GLN A 41 -9.25 7.99 -2.37
CA GLN A 41 -9.42 7.43 -1.01
C GLN A 41 -9.56 8.51 0.06
N LYS A 42 -8.90 9.66 -0.11
CA LYS A 42 -9.05 10.83 0.75
C LYS A 42 -10.32 11.64 0.46
N GLY A 43 -11.10 11.27 -0.56
CA GLY A 43 -12.34 11.95 -0.94
C GLY A 43 -12.13 13.31 -1.60
N LEU A 44 -10.92 13.62 -2.05
CA LEU A 44 -10.57 14.94 -2.56
C LEU A 44 -10.71 15.01 -4.09
N SER A 45 -11.32 16.08 -4.60
CA SER A 45 -11.27 16.41 -6.02
C SER A 45 -9.92 17.08 -6.37
N LEU A 46 -9.53 17.10 -7.65
CA LEU A 46 -8.32 17.83 -8.07
C LEU A 46 -8.35 19.31 -7.66
N HIS A 47 -9.54 19.92 -7.74
CA HIS A 47 -9.72 21.32 -7.33
C HIS A 47 -9.66 21.47 -5.80
N ALA A 48 -10.21 20.53 -5.04
CA ALA A 48 -10.10 20.54 -3.58
C ALA A 48 -8.63 20.45 -3.13
N VAL A 49 -7.83 19.58 -3.77
CA VAL A 49 -6.39 19.49 -3.51
C VAL A 49 -5.69 20.82 -3.77
N GLU A 50 -6.02 21.52 -4.87
CA GLU A 50 -5.44 22.83 -5.16
C GLU A 50 -5.78 23.86 -4.08
N VAL A 51 -7.04 23.88 -3.60
CA VAL A 51 -7.47 24.83 -2.57
C VAL A 51 -6.83 24.50 -1.22
N GLU A 52 -6.90 23.24 -0.79
CA GLU A 52 -6.40 22.79 0.52
C GLU A 52 -4.88 22.83 0.62
N SER A 53 -4.16 22.63 -0.49
CA SER A 53 -2.69 22.77 -0.53
C SER A 53 -2.23 24.23 -0.72
N ASN A 54 -3.12 25.21 -0.58
CA ASN A 54 -2.82 26.62 -0.81
C ASN A 54 -2.16 26.87 -2.18
N LYS A 55 -2.72 26.24 -3.23
CA LYS A 55 -2.26 26.30 -4.63
C LYS A 55 -0.87 25.71 -4.88
N GLU A 56 -0.28 24.99 -3.91
CA GLU A 56 0.97 24.27 -4.15
C GLU A 56 0.77 23.21 -5.26
N PHE A 57 -0.32 22.45 -5.20
CA PHE A 57 -0.64 21.41 -6.18
C PHE A 57 -1.79 21.85 -7.08
N LYS A 58 -1.47 22.59 -8.14
CA LYS A 58 -2.48 23.00 -9.15
C LYS A 58 -3.20 21.79 -9.74
N ALA A 59 -4.53 21.89 -9.88
CA ALA A 59 -5.38 20.80 -10.36
C ALA A 59 -4.95 20.31 -11.76
N SER A 60 -4.56 21.23 -12.65
CA SER A 60 -4.09 20.89 -14.00
C SER A 60 -2.79 20.07 -13.99
N VAL A 61 -1.85 20.47 -13.14
CA VAL A 61 -0.53 19.81 -13.03
C VAL A 61 -0.66 18.46 -12.36
N LEU A 62 -1.42 18.37 -11.26
CA LEU A 62 -1.70 17.09 -10.61
C LEU A 62 -2.46 16.14 -11.53
N GLY A 63 -3.41 16.65 -12.31
CA GLY A 63 -4.11 15.85 -13.31
C GLY A 63 -3.18 15.29 -14.39
N ALA A 64 -2.16 16.04 -14.82
CA ALA A 64 -1.16 15.54 -15.76
C ALA A 64 -0.28 14.44 -15.15
N TYR A 65 0.07 14.54 -13.86
CA TYR A 65 0.75 13.46 -13.14
C TYR A 65 -0.12 12.21 -13.05
N GLU A 66 -1.39 12.36 -12.68
CA GLU A 66 -2.32 11.23 -12.52
C GLU A 66 -2.60 10.45 -13.82
N ARG A 67 -2.41 11.10 -14.98
CA ARG A 67 -2.56 10.46 -16.30
C ARG A 67 -1.25 9.93 -16.88
N GLY A 68 -0.12 10.11 -16.19
CA GLY A 68 1.20 9.75 -16.72
C GLY A 68 1.71 10.68 -17.83
N GLU A 69 0.97 11.73 -18.20
CA GLU A 69 1.37 12.71 -19.22
C GLU A 69 2.56 13.57 -18.79
N ARG A 70 2.83 13.61 -17.48
CA ARG A 70 3.98 14.32 -16.92
C ARG A 70 4.62 13.49 -15.81
N SER A 71 5.96 13.44 -15.82
CA SER A 71 6.71 12.85 -14.73
C SER A 71 6.69 13.73 -13.49
N ILE A 72 6.56 13.10 -12.32
CA ILE A 72 6.67 13.74 -11.02
C ILE A 72 8.09 13.54 -10.48
N SER A 73 8.69 14.61 -9.94
CA SER A 73 10.01 14.50 -9.30
C SER A 73 9.88 13.93 -7.89
N ALA A 74 10.91 13.23 -7.41
CA ALA A 74 10.93 12.65 -6.07
C ALA A 74 10.64 13.67 -4.94
N PRO A 75 11.23 14.89 -4.93
CA PRO A 75 10.89 15.90 -3.92
C PRO A 75 9.42 16.33 -3.96
N ARG A 76 8.81 16.35 -5.14
CA ARG A 76 7.41 16.75 -5.30
C ARG A 76 6.45 15.64 -4.87
N LEU A 77 6.82 14.39 -5.12
CA LEU A 77 6.12 13.21 -4.61
C LEU A 77 6.10 13.20 -3.08
N LEU A 78 7.24 13.47 -2.43
CA LEU A 78 7.35 13.54 -0.97
C LEU A 78 6.41 14.59 -0.39
N ARG A 79 6.41 15.82 -0.93
CA ARG A 79 5.48 16.86 -0.47
C ARG A 79 4.01 16.49 -0.65
N LEU A 80 3.68 15.78 -1.73
CA LEU A 80 2.31 15.28 -1.95
C LEU A 80 1.93 14.22 -0.92
N ALA A 81 2.89 13.33 -0.55
CA ALA A 81 2.70 12.32 0.47
C ALA A 81 2.47 12.93 1.85
N ASP A 82 3.26 13.96 2.20
CA ASP A 82 3.09 14.73 3.42
C ASP A 82 1.72 15.42 3.46
N PHE A 83 1.31 16.06 2.36
CA PHE A 83 0.00 16.70 2.23
C PHE A 83 -1.16 15.72 2.48
N TYR A 84 -1.11 14.51 1.91
CA TYR A 84 -2.14 13.50 2.16
C TYR A 84 -1.97 12.74 3.48
N GLY A 85 -0.87 12.95 4.21
CA GLY A 85 -0.55 12.20 5.44
C GLY A 85 -0.35 10.71 5.20
N VAL A 86 0.35 10.34 4.11
CA VAL A 86 0.69 8.95 3.77
C VAL A 86 2.19 8.79 3.56
N ARG A 87 2.70 7.56 3.59
CA ARG A 87 4.10 7.28 3.21
C ARG A 87 4.27 7.42 1.71
N ALA A 88 5.38 7.99 1.24
CA ALA A 88 5.68 8.15 -0.18
C ALA A 88 5.71 6.81 -0.96
N GLU A 89 6.09 5.72 -0.30
CA GLU A 89 6.06 4.36 -0.85
C GLU A 89 4.66 3.91 -1.33
N VAL A 90 3.59 4.41 -0.70
CA VAL A 90 2.19 4.10 -1.10
C VAL A 90 1.85 4.70 -2.46
N MET A 91 2.57 5.75 -2.86
CA MET A 91 2.41 6.44 -4.15
C MET A 91 3.26 5.84 -5.26
N MET A 92 4.16 4.92 -4.94
CA MET A 92 5.01 4.26 -5.93
C MET A 92 4.30 3.03 -6.51
N PRO A 93 4.47 2.75 -7.81
CA PRO A 93 3.97 1.53 -8.42
C PRO A 93 4.71 0.34 -7.83
N GLN A 94 3.97 -0.69 -7.46
CA GLN A 94 4.54 -1.93 -6.99
C GLN A 94 4.96 -2.74 -8.22
N PRO A 95 6.20 -3.26 -8.29
CA PRO A 95 6.65 -4.01 -9.45
C PRO A 95 5.77 -5.23 -9.68
N GLU A 96 5.30 -5.41 -10.91
CA GLU A 96 4.51 -6.58 -11.29
C GLU A 96 5.34 -7.85 -11.04
N GLY A 97 4.85 -8.72 -10.16
CA GLY A 97 5.56 -9.92 -9.70
C GLY A 97 6.21 -9.81 -8.32
N MET A 98 6.26 -8.62 -7.69
CA MET A 98 6.47 -8.52 -6.24
C MET A 98 5.13 -8.54 -5.52
N ILE A 99 4.97 -9.56 -4.68
CA ILE A 99 4.05 -9.55 -3.55
C ILE A 99 4.33 -8.27 -2.73
N ALA A 100 3.27 -7.52 -2.41
CA ALA A 100 3.22 -6.18 -1.81
C ALA A 100 4.30 -5.79 -0.78
N LEU A 101 4.66 -4.51 -0.76
CA LEU A 101 5.39 -3.92 0.36
C LEU A 101 4.55 -3.91 1.66
N PRO A 102 5.14 -4.20 2.84
CA PRO A 102 4.44 -4.31 4.12
C PRO A 102 3.70 -3.01 4.47
N GLY A 103 2.38 -3.10 4.55
CA GLY A 103 1.49 -1.97 4.81
C GLY A 103 0.25 -1.93 3.91
N ASP A 104 0.27 -2.60 2.75
CA ASP A 104 -0.95 -2.89 2.00
C ASP A 104 -1.65 -4.13 2.58
N THR A 105 -2.38 -3.91 3.67
CA THR A 105 -3.13 -4.93 4.40
C THR A 105 -4.61 -4.95 4.01
N SER A 106 -4.95 -4.33 2.86
CA SER A 106 -6.33 -4.16 2.43
C SER A 106 -6.94 -5.42 1.78
N ARG A 107 -6.14 -6.43 1.46
CA ARG A 107 -6.64 -7.69 0.87
C ARG A 107 -6.64 -8.92 1.79
N GLU A 108 -6.06 -8.84 2.98
CA GLU A 108 -6.06 -9.94 3.98
C GLU A 108 -6.22 -9.40 5.41
N SER A 109 -7.06 -8.37 5.60
CA SER A 109 -7.49 -7.99 6.95
C SER A 109 -8.70 -8.83 7.34
N ILE A 110 -8.65 -9.44 8.52
CA ILE A 110 -9.77 -10.20 9.07
C ILE A 110 -10.45 -9.36 10.16
N SER A 111 -11.77 -9.29 10.13
CA SER A 111 -12.53 -8.69 11.23
C SER A 111 -12.81 -9.78 12.26
N LEU A 112 -12.20 -9.65 13.43
CA LEU A 112 -12.27 -10.62 14.51
C LEU A 112 -13.39 -10.25 15.48
N ASP A 113 -14.31 -11.16 15.72
CA ASP A 113 -15.32 -11.04 16.78
C ASP A 113 -14.67 -11.27 18.15
N LEU A 114 -14.62 -10.21 18.96
CA LEU A 114 -14.04 -10.24 20.30
C LEU A 114 -14.99 -10.88 21.31
N VAL A 115 -16.30 -10.85 21.05
CA VAL A 115 -17.30 -11.45 21.92
C VAL A 115 -17.21 -12.96 21.83
N GLY A 116 -17.27 -13.52 20.60
CA GLY A 116 -17.04 -14.94 20.37
C GLY A 116 -15.68 -15.42 20.88
N LEU A 117 -14.62 -14.60 20.71
CA LEU A 117 -13.29 -14.94 21.21
C LEU A 117 -13.25 -15.02 22.75
N SER A 118 -13.98 -14.16 23.46
CA SER A 118 -14.05 -14.17 24.93
C SER A 118 -14.73 -15.43 25.48
N ALA A 119 -15.66 -16.02 24.72
CA ALA A 119 -16.38 -17.24 25.11
C ALA A 119 -15.56 -18.53 24.95
N LEU A 120 -14.42 -18.48 24.23
CA LEU A 120 -13.58 -19.65 23.98
C LEU A 120 -12.50 -19.85 25.03
N TYR A 121 -12.51 -21.03 25.66
CA TYR A 121 -11.49 -21.44 26.62
C TYR A 121 -10.49 -22.40 25.94
N SER A 122 -9.46 -21.81 25.31
CA SER A 122 -8.35 -22.53 24.68
C SER A 122 -7.05 -21.73 24.85
N PRO A 123 -5.88 -22.39 24.99
CA PRO A 123 -4.58 -21.70 25.03
C PRO A 123 -4.36 -20.77 23.84
N MET A 124 -4.83 -21.17 22.66
CA MET A 124 -4.80 -20.34 21.45
C MET A 124 -5.63 -19.07 21.62
N ALA A 125 -6.87 -19.21 22.10
CA ALA A 125 -7.77 -18.09 22.29
C ALA A 125 -7.21 -17.11 23.34
N GLU A 126 -6.53 -17.60 24.36
CA GLU A 126 -5.87 -16.77 25.36
C GLU A 126 -4.69 -15.97 24.79
N ALA A 127 -3.84 -16.59 23.97
CA ALA A 127 -2.76 -15.91 23.28
C ALA A 127 -3.28 -14.79 22.37
N ILE A 128 -4.34 -15.08 21.59
CA ILE A 128 -4.98 -14.09 20.71
C ILE A 128 -5.58 -12.95 21.55
N ARG A 129 -6.26 -13.23 22.66
CA ARG A 129 -6.81 -12.18 23.55
C ARG A 129 -5.74 -11.27 24.12
N ARG A 130 -4.62 -11.81 24.59
CA ARG A 130 -3.49 -11.02 25.11
C ARG A 130 -2.93 -10.09 24.04
N TYR A 131 -2.77 -10.61 22.82
CA TYR A 131 -2.28 -9.83 21.69
C TYR A 131 -3.25 -8.73 21.26
N VAL A 132 -4.54 -9.05 21.13
CA VAL A 132 -5.62 -8.07 20.83
C VAL A 132 -5.66 -6.98 21.90
N SER A 133 -5.58 -7.33 23.17
CA SER A 133 -5.56 -6.35 24.27
C SER A 133 -4.38 -5.39 24.15
N ALA A 134 -3.20 -5.88 23.80
CA ALA A 134 -2.03 -5.04 23.55
C ALA A 134 -2.24 -4.08 22.36
N ILE A 135 -2.90 -4.54 21.28
CA ILE A 135 -3.25 -3.69 20.14
C ILE A 135 -4.26 -2.62 20.54
N GLN A 136 -5.31 -2.98 21.29
CA GLN A 136 -6.35 -2.07 21.76
C GLN A 136 -5.75 -0.94 22.60
N ILE A 137 -4.84 -1.27 23.53
CA ILE A 137 -4.13 -0.29 24.36
C ILE A 137 -3.33 0.70 23.49
N ARG A 138 -2.57 0.21 22.51
CA ARG A 138 -1.79 1.09 21.62
C ARG A 138 -2.66 1.97 20.74
N ARG A 139 -3.84 1.49 20.33
CA ARG A 139 -4.78 2.23 19.47
C ARG A 139 -5.67 3.19 20.26
N GLY A 140 -5.76 3.06 21.58
CA GLY A 140 -6.79 3.74 22.39
C GLY A 140 -8.21 3.28 22.05
N ASP A 141 -8.35 2.09 21.46
CA ASP A 141 -9.62 1.56 20.95
C ASP A 141 -10.09 0.40 21.83
N TYR A 142 -11.01 0.70 22.75
CA TYR A 142 -11.57 -0.24 23.71
C TYR A 142 -13.07 -0.54 23.46
N ALA A 143 -13.69 0.14 22.49
CA ALA A 143 -15.16 0.17 22.35
C ALA A 143 -15.71 -0.88 21.36
N GLY A 144 -14.85 -1.48 20.54
CA GLY A 144 -15.27 -2.40 19.49
C GLY A 144 -15.59 -3.82 20.00
N LYS A 145 -16.78 -4.34 19.66
CA LYS A 145 -17.09 -5.78 19.74
C LYS A 145 -16.36 -6.60 18.66
N VAL A 146 -15.91 -5.92 17.61
CA VAL A 146 -15.16 -6.49 16.48
C VAL A 146 -13.90 -5.66 16.31
N MET A 147 -12.76 -6.32 16.08
CA MET A 147 -11.50 -5.65 15.75
C MET A 147 -10.98 -6.15 14.41
N THR A 148 -10.62 -5.21 13.53
CA THR A 148 -9.91 -5.56 12.29
C THR A 148 -8.42 -5.80 12.58
N LEU A 149 -7.98 -7.04 12.36
CA LEU A 149 -6.58 -7.45 12.36
C LEU A 149 -6.00 -7.34 10.96
N ARG A 150 -4.80 -6.78 10.87
CA ARG A 150 -4.05 -6.66 9.61
C ARG A 150 -3.24 -7.94 9.35
N ARG A 151 -2.78 -8.14 8.10
CA ARG A 151 -1.91 -9.29 7.75
C ARG A 151 -0.66 -9.41 8.63
N ASP A 152 -0.04 -8.29 8.99
CA ASP A 152 1.13 -8.30 9.88
C ASP A 152 0.76 -8.83 11.27
N ASP A 153 -0.40 -8.42 11.79
CA ASP A 153 -0.95 -8.91 13.06
C ASP A 153 -1.21 -10.43 12.99
N ILE A 154 -1.80 -10.90 11.87
CA ILE A 154 -2.03 -12.33 11.60
C ILE A 154 -0.70 -13.10 11.54
N THR A 155 0.32 -12.53 10.90
CA THR A 155 1.64 -13.15 10.75
C THR A 155 2.34 -13.30 12.10
N VAL A 156 2.25 -12.28 12.95
CA VAL A 156 2.79 -12.34 14.32
C VAL A 156 2.06 -13.41 15.13
N LEU A 157 0.73 -13.43 15.09
CA LEU A 157 -0.07 -14.43 15.79
C LEU A 157 0.23 -15.86 15.32
N ALA A 158 0.33 -16.07 14.01
CA ALA A 158 0.67 -17.37 13.43
C ALA A 158 2.04 -17.84 13.91
N SER A 159 3.04 -16.94 13.93
CA SER A 159 4.39 -17.22 14.42
C SER A 159 4.40 -17.60 15.91
N VAL A 160 3.66 -16.86 16.75
CA VAL A 160 3.55 -17.13 18.19
C VAL A 160 2.85 -18.46 18.47
N LEU A 161 1.87 -18.80 17.65
CA LEU A 161 1.09 -20.04 17.77
C LEU A 161 1.75 -21.24 17.07
N GLY A 162 2.91 -21.06 16.43
CA GLY A 162 3.61 -22.12 15.72
C GLY A 162 2.84 -22.66 14.50
N THR A 163 2.06 -21.80 13.84
CA THR A 163 1.19 -22.16 12.71
C THR A 163 1.45 -21.26 11.49
N THR A 164 0.77 -21.54 10.37
CA THR A 164 0.80 -20.69 9.17
C THR A 164 -0.37 -19.72 9.16
N ASN A 165 -0.25 -18.61 8.43
CA ASN A 165 -1.34 -17.63 8.28
C ASN A 165 -2.63 -18.29 7.75
N ALA A 166 -2.51 -19.15 6.75
CA ALA A 166 -3.65 -19.85 6.15
C ALA A 166 -4.35 -20.78 7.17
N ALA A 167 -3.57 -21.54 7.95
CA ALA A 167 -4.11 -22.42 8.97
C ALA A 167 -4.77 -21.65 10.12
N LEU A 168 -4.18 -20.52 10.54
CA LEU A 168 -4.79 -19.66 11.55
C LEU A 168 -6.11 -19.06 11.07
N ILE A 169 -6.18 -18.56 9.84
CA ILE A 169 -7.41 -18.00 9.26
C ILE A 169 -8.50 -19.08 9.18
N ALA A 170 -8.18 -20.25 8.64
CA ALA A 170 -9.13 -21.36 8.54
C ALA A 170 -9.67 -21.79 9.91
N ASP A 171 -8.81 -21.81 10.94
CA ASP A 171 -9.20 -22.16 12.30
C ASP A 171 -10.10 -21.09 12.96
N LEU A 172 -9.82 -19.81 12.70
CA LEU A 172 -10.68 -18.70 13.15
C LEU A 172 -12.04 -18.70 12.44
N GLU A 173 -12.08 -19.02 11.15
CA GLU A 173 -13.31 -19.18 10.37
C GLU A 173 -14.13 -20.37 10.86
N ALA A 174 -13.50 -21.52 11.10
CA ALA A 174 -14.16 -22.73 11.61
C ALA A 174 -14.81 -22.50 12.99
N LYS A 175 -14.23 -21.61 13.80
CA LYS A 175 -14.76 -21.21 15.11
C LYS A 175 -15.78 -20.06 15.04
N GLY A 176 -16.11 -19.57 13.84
CA GLY A 176 -17.07 -18.49 13.63
C GLY A 176 -16.59 -17.12 14.13
N LEU A 177 -15.28 -16.94 14.31
CA LEU A 177 -14.70 -15.70 14.87
C LEU A 177 -14.40 -14.65 13.80
N VAL A 178 -14.44 -15.02 12.52
CA VAL A 178 -14.22 -14.10 11.41
C VAL A 178 -15.56 -13.53 10.94
N VAL A 179 -15.72 -12.23 11.10
CA VAL A 179 -16.87 -11.47 10.60
C VAL A 179 -16.61 -11.11 9.14
N LYS A 180 -17.39 -11.68 8.23
CA LYS A 180 -17.39 -11.25 6.82
C LYS A 180 -18.11 -9.91 6.73
N ARG A 181 -17.44 -8.91 6.13
CA ARG A 181 -18.03 -7.60 5.82
C ARG A 181 -19.06 -7.72 4.70
#